data_AF-A0A413CV13-F1
#
_entry.id   AF-A0A413CV13-F1
#
_cell.length_a   1.000
_cell.length_b   1.000
_cell.length_c   1.000
_cell.angle_alpha   90.00
_cell.angle_beta   90.00
_cell.angle_gamma   90.00
#
_symmetry.space_group_name_H-M   'P 1'
#
loop_
_entity.id
_entity.type
_entity.pdbx_description
1 polymer ?
#
loop_
_entity_poly.entity_id
_entity_poly.type
_entity_poly.pdbx_seq_one_letter_code
_entity_poly.pdbx_strand_id
1 'polypeptide(L)'
;MDSLLLNIKSNWKIIQLEELIKINDPSQDLSRTAVFEREVQAAQHVDWKEIQLSLLDLKKEDGTPLSTSFQTKVSPDTAKILEQVQSDMMHQLSLKRLKVNYMVLLLQRNYLDQLISRQKNLVRKKNVCKTDRMIEEKEIDMPAMAQLLVEMMLTDHQCAELEQIKNLLVDWKIRQ
;
A
#
# COMPACT_ATOMS: atom_id res chain seq x y z
N MET A 1 4.74 16.88 30.43
CA MET A 1 5.42 17.31 29.18
C MET A 1 4.35 17.46 28.14
N ASP A 2 4.23 18.65 27.56
CA ASP A 2 3.09 19.00 26.71
C ASP A 2 3.27 18.49 25.28
N SER A 3 2.17 18.03 24.69
CA SER A 3 2.13 17.63 23.28
C SER A 3 2.35 18.84 22.36
N LEU A 4 3.19 18.69 21.35
CA LEU A 4 3.42 19.72 20.32
C LEU A 4 2.29 19.71 19.29
N LEU A 5 1.87 20.88 18.80
CA LEU A 5 0.88 20.98 17.72
C LEU A 5 1.59 21.27 16.40
N LEU A 6 1.49 20.35 15.44
CA LEU A 6 1.93 20.56 14.07
C LEU A 6 0.74 21.04 13.25
N ASN A 7 0.86 22.23 12.67
CA ASN A 7 -0.18 22.85 11.85
C ASN A 7 0.45 23.38 10.55
N ILE A 8 -0.01 22.86 9.42
CA ILE A 8 0.46 23.29 8.11
C ILE A 8 -0.72 23.51 7.16
N LYS A 9 -0.53 24.42 6.20
CA LYS A 9 -1.45 24.55 5.07
C LYS A 9 -1.27 23.32 4.17
N SER A 10 -2.32 22.53 4.00
CA SER A 10 -2.26 21.38 3.09
C SER A 10 -2.13 21.84 1.65
N ASN A 11 -1.68 20.92 0.81
CA ASN A 11 -1.80 21.03 -0.64
C ASN A 11 -2.52 19.78 -1.14
N TRP A 12 -2.81 19.74 -2.44
CA TRP A 12 -3.52 18.59 -3.02
C TRP A 12 -2.79 17.26 -2.80
N LYS A 13 -1.44 17.25 -2.79
CA LYS A 13 -0.66 16.02 -2.55
C LYS A 13 -0.87 15.47 -1.14
N ILE A 14 -0.85 16.34 -0.12
CA ILE A 14 -1.09 15.93 1.28
C ILE A 14 -2.49 15.31 1.40
N ILE A 15 -3.50 15.96 0.83
CA ILE A 15 -4.89 15.52 0.93
C ILE A 15 -5.09 14.17 0.23
N GLN A 16 -4.57 14.04 -0.98
CA GLN A 16 -4.67 12.79 -1.72
C GLN A 16 -3.95 11.65 -1.01
N LEU A 17 -2.76 11.90 -0.44
CA LEU A 17 -2.05 10.89 0.35
C LEU A 17 -2.82 10.53 1.64
N GLU A 18 -3.43 11.50 2.33
CA GLU A 18 -4.30 11.22 3.49
C GLU A 18 -5.47 10.30 3.10
N GLU A 19 -6.10 10.53 1.96
CA GLU A 19 -7.21 9.70 1.46
C GLU A 19 -6.74 8.30 1.10
N LEU A 20 -5.64 8.18 0.35
CA LEU A 20 -5.06 6.89 0.00
C LEU A 20 -4.64 6.11 1.24
N ILE A 21 -4.04 6.76 2.24
CA ILE A 21 -3.68 6.11 3.52
C ILE A 21 -4.94 5.63 4.23
N LYS A 22 -6.01 6.44 4.32
CA LYS A 22 -7.27 6.01 4.97
C LYS A 22 -7.91 4.80 4.29
N ILE A 23 -7.77 4.67 2.98
CA ILE A 23 -8.27 3.50 2.23
C ILE A 23 -7.44 2.25 2.52
N ASN A 24 -6.13 2.40 2.72
CA ASN A 24 -5.19 1.27 2.81
C ASN A 24 -4.79 0.90 4.25
N ASP A 25 -4.95 1.80 5.23
CA ASP A 25 -4.59 1.56 6.63
C ASP A 25 -5.69 0.71 7.30
N PRO A 26 -5.39 -0.52 7.75
CA PRO A 26 -6.38 -1.41 8.35
C PRO A 26 -6.73 -1.03 9.81
N SER A 27 -6.07 -0.02 10.38
CA SER A 27 -6.26 0.38 11.77
C SER A 27 -7.63 1.03 12.01
N GLN A 28 -8.19 0.82 13.19
CA GLN A 28 -9.49 1.38 13.57
C GLN A 28 -9.42 2.91 13.78
N ASP A 29 -8.35 3.39 14.42
CA ASP A 29 -8.12 4.83 14.60
C ASP A 29 -7.40 5.41 13.38
N LEU A 30 -8.15 6.18 12.60
CA LEU A 30 -7.70 6.91 11.40
C LEU A 30 -7.64 8.43 11.64
N SER A 31 -7.60 8.87 12.91
CA SER A 31 -7.36 10.27 13.23
C SER A 31 -5.97 10.72 12.74
N ARG A 32 -5.83 11.99 12.35
CA ARG A 32 -4.56 12.55 11.87
C ARG A 32 -3.41 12.36 12.88
N THR A 33 -3.72 12.42 14.17
CA THR A 33 -2.75 12.16 15.24
C THR A 33 -2.25 10.73 15.21
N ALA A 34 -3.15 9.75 15.23
CA ALA A 34 -2.77 8.34 15.23
C ALA A 34 -2.06 7.93 13.93
N VAL A 35 -2.54 8.40 12.78
CA VAL A 35 -1.93 8.13 11.48
C VAL A 35 -0.53 8.74 11.40
N PHE A 36 -0.36 10.01 11.78
CA PHE A 36 0.95 10.67 11.77
C PHE A 36 1.95 9.97 12.69
N GLU A 37 1.52 9.52 13.87
CA GLU A 37 2.38 8.73 14.76
C GLU A 37 2.86 7.44 14.08
N ARG A 38 1.98 6.71 13.40
CA ARG A 38 2.36 5.51 12.64
C ARG A 38 3.27 5.83 11.46
N GLU A 39 3.05 6.95 10.76
CA GLU A 39 3.93 7.41 9.69
C GLU A 39 5.36 7.65 10.20
N VAL A 40 5.50 8.28 11.37
CA VAL A 40 6.79 8.53 12.01
C VAL A 40 7.44 7.24 12.50
N GLN A 41 6.68 6.32 13.10
CA GLN A 41 7.19 5.02 13.52
C GLN A 41 7.66 4.18 12.32
N ALA A 42 6.93 4.23 11.20
CA ALA A 42 7.29 3.57 9.95
C ALA A 42 8.49 4.21 9.24
N ALA A 43 8.93 5.40 9.68
CA ALA A 43 10.04 6.13 9.07
C ALA A 43 11.43 5.72 9.59
N GLN A 44 11.52 4.69 10.43
CA GLN A 44 12.80 4.17 10.89
C GLN A 44 13.45 3.32 9.78
N HIS A 45 14.70 3.61 9.45
CA HIS A 45 15.51 2.88 8.45
C HIS A 45 14.94 2.91 7.02
N VAL A 46 14.66 4.10 6.51
CA VAL A 46 14.10 4.31 5.16
C VAL A 46 15.16 4.87 4.21
N ASP A 47 15.14 4.43 2.95
CA ASP A 47 15.85 5.11 1.86
C ASP A 47 15.00 6.28 1.35
N TRP A 48 15.32 7.48 1.81
CA TRP A 48 14.55 8.67 1.48
C TRP A 48 14.65 9.08 0.02
N LYS A 49 15.69 8.65 -0.71
CA LYS A 49 15.82 8.95 -2.15
C LYS A 49 14.79 8.18 -2.96
N GLU A 50 14.56 6.91 -2.62
CA GLU A 50 13.52 6.11 -3.25
C GLU A 50 12.13 6.72 -3.01
N ILE A 51 11.85 7.11 -1.76
CA ILE A 51 10.58 7.76 -1.41
C ILE A 51 10.42 9.11 -2.13
N GLN A 52 11.49 9.89 -2.26
CA GLN A 52 11.47 11.14 -3.03
C GLN A 52 11.09 10.91 -4.49
N LEU A 53 11.68 9.90 -5.14
CA LEU A 53 11.35 9.55 -6.52
C LEU A 53 9.87 9.14 -6.65
N SER A 54 9.39 8.29 -5.75
CA SER A 54 7.99 7.86 -5.75
C SER A 54 6.99 9.00 -5.52
N LEU A 55 7.37 10.01 -4.73
CA LEU A 55 6.58 11.23 -4.52
C LEU A 55 6.52 12.13 -5.76
N LEU A 56 7.53 12.09 -6.64
CA LEU A 56 7.53 12.82 -7.92
C LEU A 56 6.54 12.22 -8.90
N ASP A 57 6.36 10.90 -8.88
CA ASP A 57 5.42 10.17 -9.75
C ASP A 57 3.95 10.33 -9.35
N LEU A 58 3.67 10.94 -8.19
CA LEU A 58 2.31 11.19 -7.73
C LEU A 58 1.57 12.15 -8.68
N LYS A 59 0.58 11.62 -9.40
CA LYS A 59 -0.33 12.37 -10.25
C LYS A 59 -1.58 12.77 -9.47
N LYS A 60 -2.05 13.99 -9.75
CA LYS A 60 -3.30 14.49 -9.19
C LYS A 60 -4.46 13.70 -9.79
N GLU A 61 -5.31 13.15 -8.95
CA GLU A 61 -6.56 12.50 -9.37
C GLU A 61 -7.70 13.53 -9.41
N ASP A 62 -8.65 13.30 -10.31
CA ASP A 62 -9.84 14.14 -10.42
C ASP A 62 -10.71 13.95 -9.17
N GLY A 63 -11.20 15.06 -8.61
CA GLY A 63 -12.05 15.05 -7.42
C GLY A 63 -11.32 15.23 -6.08
N THR A 64 -10.00 15.43 -6.04
CA THR A 64 -9.31 15.75 -4.77
C THR A 64 -9.94 16.97 -4.09
N PRO A 65 -10.36 16.89 -2.81
CA PRO A 65 -11.00 17.99 -2.11
C PRO A 65 -10.18 19.28 -2.08
N LEU A 66 -10.88 20.40 -1.97
CA LEU A 66 -10.26 21.71 -1.75
C LEU A 66 -9.52 21.75 -0.41
N SER A 67 -8.44 22.54 -0.40
CA SER A 67 -7.44 22.50 0.66
C SER A 67 -7.98 22.90 2.04
N THR A 68 -7.99 21.96 2.98
CA THR A 68 -8.11 22.21 4.42
C THR A 68 -6.71 22.34 5.05
N SER A 69 -6.60 22.75 6.32
CA SER A 69 -5.33 22.67 7.06
C SER A 69 -5.07 21.24 7.53
N PHE A 70 -3.79 20.85 7.59
CA PHE A 70 -3.35 19.62 8.25
C PHE A 70 -2.90 19.97 9.66
N GLN A 71 -3.56 19.37 10.65
CA GLN A 71 -3.31 19.59 12.07
C GLN A 71 -3.21 18.27 12.80
N THR A 72 -2.13 18.09 13.56
CA THR A 72 -1.89 16.88 14.33
C THR A 72 -1.15 17.20 15.62
N LYS A 73 -1.46 16.45 16.68
CA LYS A 73 -0.73 16.54 17.95
C LYS A 73 0.42 15.54 17.91
N VAL A 74 1.59 15.95 18.37
CA VAL A 74 2.79 15.13 18.42
C VAL A 74 3.12 14.88 19.89
N SER A 75 3.11 13.61 20.27
CA SER A 75 3.52 13.19 21.61
C SER A 75 5.03 13.42 21.81
N PRO A 76 5.52 13.54 23.05
CA PRO A 76 6.95 13.69 23.31
C PRO A 76 7.80 12.53 22.77
N ASP A 77 7.27 11.31 22.76
CA ASP A 77 7.98 10.13 22.27
C ASP A 77 8.05 10.12 20.74
N THR A 78 6.95 10.47 20.07
CA THR A 78 6.92 10.63 18.61
C THR A 78 7.83 11.78 18.16
N ALA A 79 7.93 12.87 18.94
CA ALA A 79 8.80 13.99 18.63
C ALA A 79 10.29 13.57 18.61
N LYS A 80 10.74 12.75 19.56
CA LYS A 80 12.12 12.24 19.59
C LYS A 80 12.45 11.40 18.34
N ILE A 81 11.53 10.52 17.94
CA ILE A 81 11.71 9.71 16.73
C ILE A 81 11.74 10.62 15.50
N LEU A 82 10.84 11.60 15.45
CA LEU A 82 10.73 12.54 14.35
C LEU A 82 12.01 13.39 14.20
N GLU A 83 12.67 13.80 15.27
CA GLU A 83 13.96 14.51 15.21
C GLU A 83 15.04 13.67 14.51
N GLN A 84 15.14 12.39 14.86
CA GLN A 84 16.08 11.47 14.22
C GLN A 84 15.76 11.29 12.73
N VAL A 85 14.47 11.10 12.40
CA VAL A 85 13.98 10.96 11.03
C VAL A 85 14.25 12.22 10.20
N GLN A 86 14.05 13.41 10.77
CA GLN A 86 14.33 14.67 10.09
C GLN A 86 15.81 14.82 9.75
N SER A 87 16.69 14.46 10.69
CA SER A 87 18.14 14.48 10.48
C SER A 87 18.54 13.53 9.34
N ASP A 88 17.98 12.32 9.33
CA ASP A 88 18.23 11.31 8.31
C ASP A 88 17.73 11.76 6.92
N MET A 89 16.51 12.30 6.82
CA MET A 89 15.99 12.90 5.59
C MET A 89 16.90 14.01 5.06
N MET A 90 17.34 14.92 5.94
CA MET A 90 18.22 16.01 5.56
C MET A 90 19.56 15.52 5.03
N HIS A 91 20.14 14.52 5.68
CA HIS A 91 21.42 13.92 5.29
C HIS A 91 21.30 13.19 3.95
N GLN A 92 20.38 12.24 3.82
CA GLN A 92 20.23 11.41 2.61
C GLN A 92 19.84 12.24 1.37
N LEU A 93 18.97 13.25 1.55
CA LEU A 93 18.51 14.12 0.47
C LEU A 93 19.40 15.36 0.25
N SER A 94 20.50 15.48 1.01
CA SER A 94 21.45 16.61 0.92
C SER A 94 20.77 17.99 1.03
N LEU A 95 19.79 18.11 1.94
CA LEU A 95 18.98 19.32 2.10
C LEU A 95 19.59 20.27 3.13
N LYS A 96 19.74 21.55 2.76
CA LYS A 96 20.12 22.61 3.72
C LYS A 96 19.03 22.92 4.74
N ARG A 97 17.76 22.73 4.36
CA ARG A 97 16.59 22.97 5.21
C ARG A 97 15.44 22.08 4.78
N LEU A 98 14.83 21.38 5.73
CA LEU A 98 13.64 20.58 5.52
C LEU A 98 12.38 21.41 5.82
N LYS A 99 11.55 21.67 4.81
CA LYS A 99 10.24 22.33 5.00
C LYS A 99 9.26 21.32 5.60
N VAL A 100 8.49 21.74 6.61
CA VAL A 100 7.52 20.86 7.30
C VAL A 100 6.54 20.20 6.34
N ASN A 101 6.00 20.93 5.35
CA ASN A 101 5.11 20.34 4.35
C ASN A 101 5.77 19.22 3.53
N TYR A 102 7.05 19.38 3.22
CA TYR A 102 7.79 18.37 2.45
C TYR A 102 8.09 17.15 3.29
N MET A 103 8.45 17.34 4.57
CA MET A 103 8.60 16.27 5.54
C MET A 103 7.31 15.45 5.67
N VAL A 104 6.15 16.11 5.84
CA VAL A 104 4.84 15.42 5.94
C VAL A 104 4.56 14.62 4.66
N LEU A 105 4.83 15.18 3.48
CA LEU A 105 4.65 14.44 2.22
C LEU A 105 5.54 13.19 2.12
N LEU A 106 6.80 13.28 2.54
CA LEU A 106 7.72 12.15 2.54
C LEU A 106 7.28 11.06 3.52
N LEU A 107 6.85 11.44 4.73
CA LEU A 107 6.33 10.53 5.75
C LEU A 107 5.08 9.79 5.26
N GLN A 108 4.10 10.54 4.74
CA GLN A 108 2.86 9.99 4.18
C GLN A 108 3.15 9.04 3.02
N ARG A 109 4.04 9.43 2.09
CA ARG A 109 4.40 8.58 0.96
C ARG A 109 5.05 7.28 1.40
N ASN A 110 6.05 7.36 2.29
CA ASN A 110 6.71 6.18 2.87
C ASN A 110 5.68 5.23 3.51
N TYR A 111 4.80 5.78 4.34
CA TYR A 111 3.82 4.96 5.04
C TYR A 111 2.85 4.27 4.07
N LEU A 112 2.36 5.00 3.05
CA LEU A 112 1.51 4.45 2.01
C LEU A 112 2.21 3.33 1.24
N ASP A 113 3.46 3.53 0.83
CA ASP A 113 4.24 2.51 0.11
C ASP A 113 4.45 1.26 0.96
N GLN A 114 4.65 1.41 2.27
CA GLN A 114 4.69 0.29 3.21
C GLN A 114 3.34 -0.43 3.33
N LEU A 115 2.23 0.30 3.44
CA LEU A 115 0.89 -0.30 3.50
C LEU A 115 0.61 -1.14 2.25
N ILE A 116 0.84 -0.57 1.07
CA ILE A 116 0.66 -1.24 -0.22
C ILE A 116 1.57 -2.47 -0.30
N SER A 117 2.83 -2.35 0.10
CA SER A 117 3.78 -3.47 0.09
C SER A 117 3.36 -4.58 1.05
N ARG A 118 2.90 -4.25 2.26
CA ARG A 118 2.35 -5.22 3.21
C ARG A 118 1.12 -5.91 2.63
N GLN A 119 0.21 -5.19 1.99
CA GLN A 119 -0.99 -5.76 1.39
C GLN A 119 -0.64 -6.70 0.21
N LYS A 120 0.27 -6.29 -0.68
CA LYS A 120 0.79 -7.15 -1.77
C LYS A 120 1.43 -8.42 -1.21
N ASN A 121 2.23 -8.29 -0.15
CA ASN A 121 2.87 -9.42 0.51
C ASN A 121 1.85 -10.32 1.24
N LEU A 122 0.76 -9.77 1.78
CA LEU A 122 -0.33 -10.55 2.37
C LEU A 122 -1.14 -11.28 1.31
N VAL A 123 -1.40 -10.67 0.15
CA VAL A 123 -2.03 -11.37 -0.99
C VAL A 123 -1.11 -12.47 -1.49
N ARG A 124 0.19 -12.20 -1.65
CA ARG A 124 1.18 -13.23 -1.98
C ARG A 124 1.21 -14.33 -0.92
N LYS A 125 1.21 -14.02 0.37
CA LYS A 125 1.19 -15.02 1.45
C LYS A 125 -0.12 -15.78 1.54
N LYS A 126 -1.27 -15.17 1.29
CA LYS A 126 -2.56 -15.87 1.20
C LYS A 126 -2.61 -16.77 -0.03
N ASN A 127 -2.02 -16.34 -1.14
CA ASN A 127 -1.84 -17.17 -2.32
C ASN A 127 -0.83 -18.29 -2.04
N VAL A 128 0.25 -18.03 -1.29
CA VAL A 128 1.25 -19.02 -0.86
C VAL A 128 0.68 -20.01 0.15
N CYS A 129 -0.17 -19.61 1.10
CA CYS A 129 -0.89 -20.55 1.98
C CYS A 129 -2.03 -21.29 1.26
N LYS A 130 -2.52 -20.78 0.12
CA LYS A 130 -3.35 -21.56 -0.82
C LYS A 130 -2.50 -22.47 -1.73
N THR A 131 -1.24 -22.11 -1.99
CA THR A 131 -0.24 -22.90 -2.75
C THR A 131 0.83 -23.53 -1.87
N ASP A 132 0.52 -23.82 -0.60
CA ASP A 132 1.18 -24.89 0.18
C ASP A 132 0.60 -26.26 -0.22
N ARG A 133 -0.30 -26.27 -1.22
CA ARG A 133 -0.16 -27.24 -2.30
C ARG A 133 0.95 -26.75 -3.20
N MET A 134 2.18 -27.13 -2.86
CA MET A 134 3.31 -27.05 -3.78
C MET A 134 2.81 -27.53 -5.15
N ILE A 135 2.83 -26.67 -6.17
CA ILE A 135 2.93 -27.17 -7.54
C ILE A 135 4.39 -27.62 -7.69
N GLU A 136 4.75 -28.66 -6.93
CA GLU A 136 5.60 -29.70 -7.51
C GLU A 136 4.81 -30.23 -8.71
N GLU A 137 5.50 -30.66 -9.75
CA GLU A 137 4.94 -31.32 -10.93
C GLU A 137 4.23 -32.64 -10.54
N LYS A 138 3.14 -32.56 -9.78
CA LYS A 138 2.32 -33.66 -9.30
C LYS A 138 0.88 -33.31 -9.58
N GLU A 139 0.29 -34.19 -10.39
CA GLU A 139 -1.12 -34.36 -10.71
C GLU A 139 -2.08 -33.50 -9.87
N ILE A 140 -2.74 -32.56 -10.52
CA ILE A 140 -3.89 -31.86 -9.96
C ILE A 140 -4.98 -32.91 -9.69
N ASP A 141 -5.40 -33.06 -8.43
CA ASP A 141 -6.48 -33.98 -8.08
C ASP A 141 -7.82 -33.55 -8.73
N MET A 142 -8.72 -34.49 -9.01
CA MET A 142 -9.97 -34.22 -9.73
C MET A 142 -10.85 -33.15 -9.04
N PRO A 143 -11.06 -33.17 -7.72
CA PRO A 143 -11.71 -32.07 -6.99
C PRO A 143 -11.05 -30.69 -7.17
N ALA A 144 -9.72 -30.63 -7.12
CA ALA A 144 -8.96 -29.39 -7.29
C ALA A 144 -9.06 -28.87 -8.72
N MET A 145 -9.05 -29.76 -9.71
CA MET A 145 -9.31 -29.42 -11.11
C MET A 145 -10.71 -28.81 -11.28
N ALA A 146 -11.74 -29.41 -10.66
CA ALA A 146 -13.10 -28.87 -10.71
C ALA A 146 -13.18 -27.48 -10.05
N GLN A 147 -12.50 -27.27 -8.92
CA GLN A 147 -12.47 -25.98 -8.24
C GLN A 147 -11.80 -24.90 -9.10
N LEU A 148 -10.67 -25.22 -9.73
CA LEU A 148 -9.98 -24.31 -10.64
C LEU A 148 -10.84 -23.93 -11.84
N LEU A 149 -11.54 -24.90 -12.44
CA LEU A 149 -12.46 -24.64 -13.55
C LEU A 149 -13.59 -23.70 -13.16
N VAL A 150 -14.19 -23.91 -11.98
CA VAL A 150 -15.25 -23.02 -11.46
C VAL A 150 -14.70 -21.62 -11.23
N GLU A 151 -13.50 -21.49 -10.67
CA GLU A 151 -12.87 -20.19 -10.43
C GLU A 151 -12.59 -19.45 -11.75
N MET A 152 -12.07 -20.14 -12.76
CA MET A 152 -11.86 -19.58 -14.10
C MET A 152 -13.18 -19.09 -14.72
N MET A 153 -14.25 -19.88 -14.61
CA MET A 153 -15.57 -19.50 -15.14
C MET A 153 -16.18 -18.27 -14.44
N LEU A 154 -15.86 -18.04 -13.17
CA LEU A 154 -16.40 -16.92 -12.40
C LEU A 154 -15.57 -15.63 -12.53
N THR A 155 -14.26 -15.76 -12.75
CA THR A 155 -13.32 -14.63 -12.68
C THR A 155 -12.77 -14.21 -14.04
N ASP A 156 -12.60 -15.14 -14.97
CA ASP A 156 -12.03 -14.89 -16.30
C ASP A 156 -12.61 -15.83 -17.37
N HIS A 157 -13.91 -15.69 -17.61
CA HIS A 157 -14.70 -16.58 -18.49
C HIS A 157 -14.37 -16.47 -19.99
N GLN A 158 -13.47 -15.58 -20.40
CA GLN A 158 -13.08 -15.37 -21.80
C GLN A 158 -11.61 -15.74 -22.08
N CYS A 159 -10.92 -16.38 -21.14
CA CYS A 159 -9.54 -16.81 -21.36
C CYS A 159 -9.43 -17.95 -22.40
N ALA A 160 -8.29 -17.98 -23.10
CA ALA A 160 -8.05 -18.93 -24.19
C ALA A 160 -7.95 -20.38 -23.69
N GLU A 161 -7.47 -20.56 -22.47
CA GLU A 161 -7.30 -21.84 -21.79
C GLU A 161 -8.64 -22.49 -21.48
N LEU A 162 -9.64 -21.70 -21.04
CA LEU A 162 -10.99 -22.20 -20.79
C LEU A 162 -11.67 -22.65 -22.09
N GLU A 163 -11.41 -21.96 -23.20
CA GLU A 163 -11.95 -22.34 -24.51
C GLU A 163 -11.32 -23.65 -25.02
N GLN A 164 -10.03 -23.89 -24.76
CA GLN A 164 -9.41 -25.19 -25.07
C GLN A 164 -10.02 -26.34 -24.27
N ILE A 165 -10.26 -26.13 -22.96
CA ILE A 165 -10.89 -27.13 -22.10
C ILE A 165 -12.33 -27.42 -22.55
N LYS A 166 -13.08 -26.38 -22.90
CA LYS A 166 -14.43 -26.52 -23.47
C LYS A 166 -14.43 -27.36 -24.74
N ASN A 167 -13.48 -27.14 -25.66
CA ASN A 167 -13.37 -27.93 -26.87
C ASN A 167 -13.08 -29.41 -26.56
N LEU A 168 -12.18 -29.70 -25.62
CA LEU A 168 -11.89 -31.07 -25.18
C LEU A 168 -13.12 -31.77 -24.57
N LEU A 169 -13.92 -31.06 -23.78
CA LEU A 169 -15.15 -31.60 -23.19
C LEU A 169 -16.23 -31.86 -24.25
N VAL A 170 -16.35 -30.97 -25.25
CA VAL A 170 -17.24 -31.17 -26.41
C VAL A 170 -16.82 -32.41 -27.18
N ASP A 171 -15.53 -32.55 -27.49
CA ASP A 171 -14.98 -33.73 -28.19
C ASP A 171 -15.24 -35.02 -27.42
N TRP A 172 -15.06 -35.02 -26.10
CA TRP A 172 -15.34 -36.18 -25.26
C TRP A 172 -16.83 -36.53 -25.26
N LYS A 173 -17.71 -35.53 -25.17
CA LYS A 173 -19.17 -35.73 -25.22
C LYS A 173 -19.64 -36.29 -26.56
N ILE A 174 -18.99 -35.92 -27.67
CA ILE A 174 -19.27 -36.47 -29.00
C ILE A 174 -18.82 -37.93 -29.13
N ARG A 175 -17.77 -38.33 -28.39
CA ARG A 175 -17.25 -39.71 -28.39
C ARG A 175 -18.04 -40.68 -27.51
N GLN A 176 -18.96 -40.18 -26.68
CA GLN A 176 -19.91 -40.99 -25.92
C GLN A 176 -21.12 -41.35 -26.78
#